data_AF-A0A7W8KK02-F1
#
_entry.id   AF-A0A7W8KK02-F1
#
_cell.length_a   1.000
_cell.length_b   1.000
_cell.length_c   1.000
_cell.angle_alpha   90.00
_cell.angle_beta   90.00
_cell.angle_gamma   90.00
#
_symmetry.space_group_name_H-M   'P 1'
#
loop_
_entity.id
_entity.type
_entity.pdbx_description
1 polymer ?
#
loop_
_entity_poly.entity_id
_entity_poly.type
_entity_poly.pdbx_seq_one_letter_code
_entity_poly.pdbx_strand_id
1 'polypeptide(L)'
;MNIHLFQICPDGGDAGDAGFTPLANPASDTWGDFAAIRGFFHAQAVDEEHWYAFVPRDFIAQTGLNAAHLIELAQAAPGCDAYTFSPHTVDAAGNLNLLLQGERQLPGLAGTTRAFLENVGLALDPEHFVPPWQSNVLNGFVLAKPVFWRTWFDLAERLHQLADQEPGPLADQLNSVAPASRTTSAKRLLGERLASLVLALDQQLTIWHCPPARMPGAQQLASQDLAALEALRAAYAQYNDPLVRSRFDALAARLLREMDAAPVRPPSAVAAEQRPLSISSAAAAISSSGLRLGGISPVAATDAAAQAARGELVFGCMTHVPLPVKFPDHVLPIYLGESQHDGALNLRDLAPEWVPYHPIVGGMLGNFALRNLILREYPKAQRVGVCMYRKFVSRERISGVPADDNWMMDVVSDREFASQSLEQMLEPGSQDFVVGRTCGFSYGGQGAGYLTHYAHAHHAEDLLRYAAAATELGVFGKAEAEAFFNEKVFFMGGVELGVFPAQFWLQAIGQIEAVTWYCVQRYDTRREGYQARAWAFCAERLGSYLLLRELRARYGEPAYQRFFGQLNLITKGDQKQYVPSH
;
A
#
# COMPACT_ATOMS: atom_id res chain seq x y z
N MET A 1 -10.22 29.38 7.07
CA MET A 1 -10.77 28.06 7.36
C MET A 1 -11.98 28.26 8.25
N ASN A 2 -13.18 27.90 7.77
CA ASN A 2 -14.42 28.07 8.53
C ASN A 2 -14.78 26.72 9.15
N ILE A 3 -14.93 26.71 10.48
CA ILE A 3 -15.22 25.50 11.24
C ILE A 3 -16.52 25.68 12.01
N HIS A 4 -17.40 24.69 11.92
CA HIS A 4 -18.66 24.59 12.67
C HIS A 4 -18.53 23.47 13.68
N LEU A 5 -18.58 23.84 14.97
CA LEU A 5 -18.48 22.89 16.07
C LEU A 5 -19.83 22.75 16.74
N PHE A 6 -20.42 21.56 16.64
CA PHE A 6 -21.65 21.20 17.31
C PHE A 6 -21.37 20.29 18.49
N GLN A 7 -22.08 20.49 19.59
CA GLN A 7 -22.05 19.59 20.73
C GLN A 7 -23.41 18.94 20.92
N ILE A 8 -23.42 17.61 20.96
CA ILE A 8 -24.63 16.82 21.09
C ILE A 8 -25.08 16.88 22.55
N CYS A 9 -26.28 17.44 22.77
CA CYS A 9 -26.84 17.73 24.09
C CYS A 9 -28.20 17.04 24.26
N PRO A 10 -28.53 16.54 25.45
CA PRO A 10 -29.88 16.03 25.72
C PRO A 10 -30.96 17.09 25.45
N ASP A 11 -32.13 16.66 24.97
CA ASP A 11 -33.31 17.52 24.85
C ASP A 11 -33.69 18.12 26.22
N GLY A 12 -33.63 19.46 26.34
CA GLY A 12 -33.95 20.13 27.61
C GLY A 12 -33.37 21.53 27.84
N GLY A 13 -32.81 22.20 26.84
CA GLY A 13 -32.23 23.54 27.00
C GLY A 13 -30.81 23.57 27.56
N ASP A 14 -30.08 22.45 27.51
CA ASP A 14 -28.63 22.45 27.74
C ASP A 14 -27.95 23.32 26.66
N ALA A 15 -27.26 24.36 27.11
CA ALA A 15 -26.60 25.32 26.23
C ALA A 15 -25.29 24.78 25.63
N GLY A 16 -24.82 23.62 26.10
CA GLY A 16 -23.50 23.10 25.75
C GLY A 16 -22.35 23.88 26.40
N ASP A 17 -21.13 23.49 26.07
CA ASP A 17 -19.91 24.13 26.49
C ASP A 17 -19.59 25.35 25.61
N ALA A 18 -18.92 26.34 26.21
CA ALA A 18 -18.60 27.59 25.52
C ALA A 18 -17.85 27.36 24.19
N GLY A 19 -18.35 27.98 23.12
CA GLY A 19 -17.79 27.89 21.77
C GLY A 19 -18.30 26.73 20.92
N PHE A 20 -19.10 25.82 21.49
CA PHE A 20 -19.85 24.83 20.72
C PHE A 20 -21.29 25.30 20.51
N THR A 21 -21.86 24.96 19.36
CA THR A 21 -23.29 25.15 19.09
C THR A 21 -24.06 23.92 19.60
N PRO A 22 -25.04 24.07 20.50
CA PRO A 22 -25.78 22.92 20.99
C PRO A 22 -26.61 22.28 19.87
N LEU A 23 -26.52 20.95 19.75
CA LEU A 23 -27.30 20.12 18.84
C LEU A 23 -28.16 19.17 19.67
N ALA A 24 -29.46 19.32 19.56
CA ALA A 24 -30.44 18.58 20.34
C ALA A 24 -30.43 17.08 20.00
N ASN A 25 -30.39 16.23 21.02
CA ASN A 25 -30.52 14.78 20.92
C ASN A 25 -31.68 14.28 21.81
N PRO A 26 -32.81 13.84 21.23
CA PRO A 26 -33.95 13.36 21.98
C PRO A 26 -33.60 12.09 22.78
N ALA A 27 -33.80 12.14 24.09
CA ALA A 27 -33.50 11.04 25.02
C ALA A 27 -34.27 9.73 24.73
N SER A 28 -35.33 9.78 23.90
CA SER A 28 -36.10 8.62 23.48
C SER A 28 -35.48 7.83 22.32
N ASP A 29 -34.37 8.29 21.74
CA ASP A 29 -33.82 7.64 20.56
C ASP A 29 -32.96 6.40 20.90
N THR A 30 -33.31 5.28 20.27
CA THR A 30 -32.54 4.01 20.33
C THR A 30 -31.18 4.10 19.64
N TRP A 31 -30.94 5.14 18.85
CA TRP A 31 -29.74 5.35 18.04
C TRP A 31 -28.62 6.15 18.74
N GLY A 32 -28.91 6.82 19.86
CA GLY A 32 -27.91 7.66 20.55
C GLY A 32 -27.44 8.85 19.72
N ASP A 33 -26.17 9.23 19.85
CA ASP A 33 -25.59 10.43 19.20
C ASP A 33 -25.63 10.38 17.66
N PHE A 34 -25.70 9.17 17.08
CA PHE A 34 -25.88 8.98 15.65
C PHE A 34 -27.10 9.73 15.10
N ALA A 35 -28.21 9.75 15.84
CA ALA A 35 -29.45 10.36 15.40
C ALA A 35 -29.36 11.89 15.27
N ALA A 36 -28.67 12.54 16.20
CA ALA A 36 -28.46 13.99 16.16
C ALA A 36 -27.66 14.40 14.92
N ILE A 37 -26.58 13.67 14.62
CA ILE A 37 -25.74 13.91 13.44
C ILE A 37 -26.55 13.67 12.16
N ARG A 38 -27.27 12.55 12.08
CA ARG A 38 -28.15 12.23 10.95
C ARG A 38 -29.20 13.32 10.73
N GLY A 39 -29.89 13.73 11.80
CA GLY A 39 -30.91 14.78 11.77
C GLY A 39 -30.37 16.13 11.29
N PHE A 40 -29.12 16.48 11.64
CA PHE A 40 -28.46 17.68 11.14
C PHE A 40 -28.35 17.66 9.61
N PHE A 41 -27.85 16.57 9.01
CA PHE A 41 -27.67 16.46 7.55
C PHE A 41 -29.00 16.39 6.77
N HIS A 42 -30.10 15.96 7.39
CA HIS A 42 -31.44 16.08 6.80
C HIS A 42 -31.96 17.53 6.81
N ALA A 43 -31.66 18.28 7.87
CA ALA A 43 -32.25 19.59 8.11
C ALA A 43 -31.44 20.77 7.57
N GLN A 44 -30.13 20.60 7.40
CA GLN A 44 -29.20 21.70 7.11
C GLN A 44 -28.43 21.44 5.81
N ALA A 45 -28.30 22.47 4.98
CA ALA A 45 -27.35 22.46 3.88
C ALA A 45 -25.94 22.71 4.44
N VAL A 46 -24.97 21.91 3.99
CA VAL A 46 -23.56 22.08 4.34
C VAL A 46 -22.78 22.71 3.19
N ASP A 47 -21.89 23.64 3.54
CA ASP A 47 -20.91 24.23 2.64
C ASP A 47 -19.68 23.31 2.50
N GLU A 48 -19.33 23.00 1.25
CA GLU A 48 -18.25 22.10 0.81
C GLU A 48 -16.86 22.50 1.32
N GLU A 49 -16.64 23.80 1.52
CA GLU A 49 -15.35 24.35 1.90
C GLU A 49 -15.21 24.56 3.42
N HIS A 50 -16.20 24.12 4.19
CA HIS A 50 -16.22 24.24 5.65
C HIS A 50 -15.94 22.89 6.33
N TRP A 51 -15.58 22.93 7.61
CA TRP A 51 -15.40 21.75 8.45
C TRP A 51 -16.47 21.67 9.52
N TYR A 52 -16.90 20.45 9.83
CA TYR A 52 -17.98 20.16 10.76
C TYR A 52 -17.50 19.11 11.76
N ALA A 53 -17.77 19.34 13.04
CA ALA A 53 -17.60 18.35 14.10
C ALA A 53 -18.87 18.27 14.93
N PHE A 54 -19.21 17.06 15.35
CA PHE A 54 -20.37 16.76 16.19
C PHE A 54 -19.90 16.02 17.43
N VAL A 55 -19.51 16.76 18.47
CA VAL A 55 -18.83 16.19 19.63
C VAL A 55 -19.83 15.76 20.72
N PRO A 56 -19.56 14.70 21.48
CA PRO A 56 -20.41 14.29 22.59
C PRO A 56 -20.36 15.31 23.74
N ARG A 57 -21.34 15.22 24.65
CA ARG A 57 -21.45 16.17 25.78
C ARG A 57 -20.21 16.21 26.67
N ASP A 58 -19.52 15.09 26.80
CA ASP A 58 -18.34 14.91 27.65
C ASP A 58 -17.02 15.02 26.86
N PHE A 59 -17.03 15.51 25.62
CA PHE A 59 -15.85 15.63 24.78
C PHE A 59 -14.67 16.37 25.44
N ILE A 60 -14.94 17.49 26.12
CA ILE A 60 -13.90 18.25 26.83
C ILE A 60 -13.33 17.42 27.98
N ALA A 61 -14.17 16.67 28.71
CA ALA A 61 -13.71 15.82 29.79
C ALA A 61 -12.81 14.68 29.27
N GLN A 62 -13.15 14.11 28.11
CA GLN A 62 -12.40 13.00 27.50
C GLN A 62 -11.10 13.43 26.79
N THR A 63 -11.03 14.66 26.26
CA THR A 63 -9.89 15.10 25.42
C THR A 63 -9.09 16.25 26.03
N GLY A 64 -9.72 17.07 26.88
CA GLY A 64 -9.21 18.36 27.33
C GLY A 64 -9.22 19.45 26.26
N LEU A 65 -9.85 19.21 25.10
CA LEU A 65 -9.94 20.16 24.00
C LEU A 65 -11.27 20.91 24.03
N ASN A 66 -11.22 22.24 24.18
CA ASN A 66 -12.38 23.11 23.97
C ASN A 66 -12.47 23.55 22.49
N ALA A 67 -13.51 24.30 22.15
CA ALA A 67 -13.74 24.78 20.79
C ALA A 67 -12.56 25.59 20.22
N ALA A 68 -11.94 26.45 21.03
CA ALA A 68 -10.81 27.27 20.60
C ALA A 68 -9.57 26.41 20.29
N HIS A 69 -9.26 25.43 21.13
CA HIS A 69 -8.15 24.50 20.89
C HIS A 69 -8.38 23.63 19.65
N LEU A 70 -9.62 23.17 19.39
CA LEU A 70 -9.94 22.43 18.16
C LEU A 70 -9.67 23.27 16.91
N ILE A 71 -10.10 24.54 16.92
CA ILE A 71 -9.86 25.47 15.83
C ILE A 71 -8.37 25.70 15.62
N GLU A 72 -7.62 25.95 16.70
CA GLU A 72 -6.17 26.17 16.65
C GLU A 72 -5.43 24.97 16.06
N LEU A 73 -5.75 23.75 16.53
CA LEU A 73 -5.10 22.52 16.05
C LEU A 73 -5.36 22.30 14.56
N ALA A 74 -6.59 22.48 14.11
CA ALA A 74 -6.93 22.31 12.70
C ALA A 74 -6.25 23.39 11.83
N GLN A 75 -6.19 24.64 12.31
CA GLN A 75 -5.52 25.73 11.60
C GLN A 75 -3.99 25.55 11.54
N ALA A 76 -3.39 24.89 12.53
CA ALA A 76 -1.97 24.56 12.55
C ALA A 76 -1.59 23.43 11.57
N ALA A 77 -2.56 22.64 11.10
CA ALA A 77 -2.39 21.60 10.11
C ALA A 77 -3.39 21.79 8.95
N PRO A 78 -3.23 22.85 8.12
CA PRO A 78 -4.17 23.15 7.05
C PRO A 78 -4.09 22.13 5.90
N GLY A 79 -5.14 22.06 5.09
CA GLY A 79 -5.17 21.23 3.88
C GLY A 79 -5.65 19.80 4.10
N CYS A 80 -6.11 19.46 5.31
CA CYS A 80 -6.69 18.16 5.61
C CYS A 80 -8.22 18.17 5.41
N ASP A 81 -8.76 17.07 4.91
CA ASP A 81 -10.20 16.84 4.78
C ASP A 81 -10.81 16.38 6.10
N ALA A 82 -10.03 15.72 6.97
CA ALA A 82 -10.46 15.30 8.29
C ALA A 82 -9.35 15.40 9.35
N TYR A 83 -9.77 15.59 10.59
CA TYR A 83 -8.95 15.59 11.80
C TYR A 83 -9.54 14.60 12.80
N THR A 84 -8.72 13.71 13.36
CA THR A 84 -9.19 12.70 14.32
C THR A 84 -8.62 12.92 15.72
N PHE A 85 -9.43 12.63 16.73
CA PHE A 85 -9.07 12.77 18.14
C PHE A 85 -9.32 11.44 18.86
N SER A 86 -8.30 10.84 19.46
CA SER A 86 -8.43 9.56 20.16
C SER A 86 -8.31 9.77 21.67
N PRO A 87 -9.42 9.97 22.41
CA PRO A 87 -9.39 10.23 23.85
C PRO A 87 -8.84 9.05 24.66
N HIS A 88 -8.98 7.82 24.16
CA HIS A 88 -8.50 6.61 24.82
C HIS A 88 -7.61 5.84 23.85
N THR A 89 -6.28 6.00 23.97
CA THR A 89 -5.34 5.39 23.00
C THR A 89 -5.43 3.86 23.01
N VAL A 90 -5.77 3.24 24.15
CA VAL A 90 -5.95 1.78 24.24
C VAL A 90 -7.17 1.28 23.50
N ASP A 91 -8.26 2.04 23.43
CA ASP A 91 -9.44 1.61 22.70
C ASP A 91 -9.15 1.63 21.20
N ALA A 92 -8.40 2.63 20.75
CA ALA A 92 -8.02 2.79 19.36
C ALA A 92 -6.95 1.76 18.93
N ALA A 93 -5.88 1.59 19.73
CA ALA A 93 -4.74 0.73 19.40
C ALA A 93 -4.89 -0.73 19.85
N GLY A 94 -5.55 -0.96 20.99
CA GLY A 94 -5.77 -2.28 21.60
C GLY A 94 -6.88 -3.10 20.95
N ASN A 95 -7.50 -2.60 19.88
CA ASN A 95 -8.46 -3.36 19.07
C ASN A 95 -8.07 -3.23 17.60
N LEU A 96 -8.03 -4.33 16.84
CA LEU A 96 -7.70 -4.26 15.41
C LEU A 96 -8.55 -3.23 14.66
N ASN A 97 -9.85 -3.20 14.98
CA ASN A 97 -10.78 -2.17 14.55
C ASN A 97 -11.88 -1.99 15.61
N LEU A 98 -12.65 -0.90 15.50
CA LEU A 98 -13.74 -0.63 16.46
C LEU A 98 -14.92 -1.60 16.34
N LEU A 99 -15.06 -2.34 15.23
CA LEU A 99 -16.11 -3.36 15.09
C LEU A 99 -15.85 -4.53 16.03
N LEU A 100 -14.60 -5.00 16.10
CA LEU A 100 -14.20 -6.04 17.05
C LEU A 100 -14.21 -5.55 18.50
N GLN A 101 -13.98 -4.26 18.73
CA GLN A 101 -14.20 -3.67 20.05
C GLN A 101 -15.69 -3.74 20.44
N GLY A 102 -16.60 -3.50 19.48
CA GLY A 102 -18.05 -3.63 19.66
C GLY A 102 -18.53 -5.08 19.82
N GLU A 103 -17.88 -6.06 19.17
CA GLU A 103 -18.16 -7.50 19.36
C GLU A 103 -18.04 -7.93 20.83
N ARG A 104 -17.12 -7.32 21.59
CA ARG A 104 -16.99 -7.56 23.03
C ARG A 104 -18.16 -7.02 23.85
N GLN A 105 -18.84 -5.98 23.34
CA GLN A 105 -20.02 -5.39 23.97
C GLN A 105 -21.31 -6.13 23.57
N LEU A 106 -21.36 -6.60 22.33
CA LEU A 106 -22.49 -7.35 21.78
C LEU A 106 -21.97 -8.50 20.89
N PRO A 107 -21.93 -9.74 21.41
CA PRO A 107 -21.55 -10.90 20.61
C PRO A 107 -22.44 -11.04 19.37
N GLY A 108 -21.84 -11.26 18.21
CA GLY A 108 -22.50 -11.30 16.91
C GLY A 108 -22.47 -9.99 16.12
N LEU A 109 -22.02 -8.87 16.71
CA LEU A 109 -21.90 -7.58 16.03
C LEU A 109 -20.99 -7.65 14.79
N ALA A 110 -19.88 -8.36 14.83
CA ALA A 110 -18.96 -8.52 13.70
C ALA A 110 -19.66 -9.22 12.52
N GLY A 111 -20.46 -10.26 12.80
CA GLY A 111 -21.29 -10.93 11.80
C GLY A 111 -22.36 -10.01 11.22
N THR A 112 -23.10 -9.30 12.08
CA THR A 112 -24.09 -8.30 11.67
C THR A 112 -23.47 -7.19 10.83
N THR A 113 -22.27 -6.73 11.20
CA THR A 113 -21.55 -5.69 10.47
C THR A 113 -21.11 -6.19 9.10
N ARG A 114 -20.60 -7.43 8.99
CA ARG A 114 -20.26 -8.04 7.71
C ARG A 114 -21.48 -8.08 6.78
N ALA A 115 -22.63 -8.54 7.29
CA ALA A 115 -23.86 -8.59 6.52
C ALA A 115 -24.37 -7.20 6.08
N PHE A 116 -24.25 -6.19 6.94
CA PHE A 116 -24.51 -4.80 6.56
C PHE A 116 -23.57 -4.31 5.46
N LEU A 117 -22.26 -4.54 5.59
CA LEU A 117 -21.26 -4.12 4.62
C LEU A 117 -21.46 -4.80 3.26
N GLU A 118 -21.74 -6.11 3.24
CA GLU A 118 -22.09 -6.84 2.03
C GLU A 118 -23.35 -6.27 1.36
N ASN A 119 -24.36 -5.87 2.15
CA ASN A 119 -25.59 -5.26 1.63
C ASN A 119 -25.32 -3.94 0.90
N VAL A 120 -24.33 -3.17 1.34
CA VAL A 120 -23.92 -1.90 0.70
C VAL A 120 -22.81 -2.09 -0.34
N GLY A 121 -22.51 -3.33 -0.73
CA GLY A 121 -21.51 -3.65 -1.76
C GLY A 121 -20.05 -3.62 -1.26
N LEU A 122 -19.83 -3.56 0.05
CA LEU A 122 -18.52 -3.54 0.67
C LEU A 122 -18.14 -4.94 1.18
N ALA A 123 -17.36 -5.68 0.39
CA ALA A 123 -16.77 -6.94 0.84
C ALA A 123 -15.61 -6.69 1.83
N LEU A 124 -15.93 -6.56 3.12
CA LEU A 124 -14.98 -6.33 4.21
C LEU A 124 -15.25 -7.34 5.32
N ASP A 125 -14.20 -8.04 5.74
CA ASP A 125 -14.26 -8.94 6.88
C ASP A 125 -13.77 -8.24 8.16
N PRO A 126 -14.66 -7.96 9.14
CA PRO A 126 -14.27 -7.28 10.38
C PRO A 126 -13.18 -8.01 11.17
N GLU A 127 -13.04 -9.33 11.03
CA GLU A 127 -12.05 -10.10 11.79
C GLU A 127 -10.61 -9.89 11.30
N HIS A 128 -10.46 -9.57 10.02
CA HIS A 128 -9.19 -9.40 9.32
C HIS A 128 -8.92 -7.96 8.87
N PHE A 129 -9.83 -7.04 9.17
CA PHE A 129 -9.67 -5.62 8.86
C PHE A 129 -8.80 -4.90 9.89
N VAL A 130 -7.63 -4.43 9.47
CA VAL A 130 -6.63 -3.80 10.37
C VAL A 130 -6.21 -2.42 9.85
N PRO A 131 -7.05 -1.38 9.98
CA PRO A 131 -6.65 -0.03 9.62
C PRO A 131 -5.56 0.53 10.55
N PRO A 132 -4.92 1.67 10.21
CA PRO A 132 -4.13 2.43 11.17
C PRO A 132 -4.96 2.70 12.43
N TRP A 133 -4.38 2.53 13.61
CA TRP A 133 -5.15 2.64 14.86
C TRP A 133 -5.71 4.05 15.06
N GLN A 134 -5.08 5.06 14.49
CA GLN A 134 -5.53 6.46 14.53
C GLN A 134 -6.85 6.69 13.78
N SER A 135 -7.24 5.74 12.92
CA SER A 135 -8.55 5.71 12.23
C SER A 135 -9.63 5.01 13.06
N ASN A 136 -9.28 4.33 14.16
CA ASN A 136 -10.23 3.73 15.09
C ASN A 136 -10.81 4.81 16.02
N VAL A 137 -11.67 5.67 15.48
CA VAL A 137 -12.36 6.74 16.22
C VAL A 137 -13.88 6.67 16.02
N LEU A 138 -14.63 7.04 17.06
CA LEU A 138 -16.09 7.17 16.98
C LEU A 138 -16.46 8.48 16.27
N ASN A 139 -17.70 8.57 15.76
CA ASN A 139 -18.20 9.75 15.05
C ASN A 139 -17.95 11.06 15.82
N GLY A 140 -18.09 11.00 17.15
CA GLY A 140 -17.96 12.12 18.07
C GLY A 140 -16.57 12.75 18.15
N PHE A 141 -15.56 12.14 17.53
CA PHE A 141 -14.17 12.57 17.61
C PHE A 141 -13.53 12.83 16.24
N VAL A 142 -14.35 13.27 15.29
CA VAL A 142 -13.92 13.66 13.95
C VAL A 142 -14.37 15.09 13.67
N LEU A 143 -13.44 15.90 13.16
CA LEU A 143 -13.71 17.19 12.53
C LEU A 143 -13.40 17.03 11.04
N ALA A 144 -14.38 17.21 10.15
CA ALA A 144 -14.16 16.93 8.73
C ALA A 144 -14.99 17.79 7.78
N LYS A 145 -14.56 17.85 6.52
CA LYS A 145 -15.29 18.45 5.40
C LYS A 145 -16.49 17.62 4.95
N PRO A 146 -17.44 18.17 4.20
CA PRO A 146 -18.56 17.43 3.65
C PRO A 146 -18.19 16.22 2.79
N VAL A 147 -17.03 16.19 2.13
CA VAL A 147 -16.57 15.00 1.38
C VAL A 147 -16.52 13.75 2.27
N PHE A 148 -16.06 13.88 3.52
CA PHE A 148 -16.09 12.80 4.51
C PHE A 148 -17.52 12.50 4.97
N TRP A 149 -18.26 13.55 5.34
CA TRP A 149 -19.59 13.40 5.94
C TRP A 149 -20.64 12.86 4.96
N ARG A 150 -20.45 13.02 3.65
CA ARG A 150 -21.30 12.41 2.61
C ARG A 150 -21.19 10.90 2.63
N THR A 151 -19.96 10.38 2.56
CA THR A 151 -19.72 8.93 2.64
C THR A 151 -20.25 8.37 3.96
N TRP A 152 -20.06 9.10 5.07
CA TRP A 152 -20.66 8.74 6.36
C TRP A 152 -22.19 8.74 6.31
N PHE A 153 -22.80 9.77 5.71
CA PHE A 153 -24.25 9.94 5.66
C PHE A 153 -24.92 8.91 4.76
N ASP A 154 -24.31 8.54 3.64
CA ASP A 154 -24.80 7.46 2.77
C ASP A 154 -24.85 6.12 3.52
N LEU A 155 -23.80 5.80 4.28
CA LEU A 155 -23.78 4.62 5.15
C LEU A 155 -24.81 4.72 6.28
N ALA A 156 -24.96 5.91 6.88
CA ALA A 156 -25.91 6.18 7.95
C ALA A 156 -27.36 5.99 7.49
N GLU A 157 -27.72 6.55 6.32
CA GLU A 157 -29.05 6.41 5.74
C GLU A 157 -29.36 4.96 5.43
N ARG A 158 -28.39 4.23 4.85
CA ARG A 158 -28.61 2.82 4.54
C ARG A 158 -28.75 1.95 5.78
N LEU A 159 -27.95 2.21 6.82
CA LEU A 159 -28.05 1.54 8.12
C LEU A 159 -29.42 1.79 8.76
N HIS A 160 -29.88 3.04 8.77
CA HIS A 160 -31.18 3.41 9.32
C HIS A 160 -32.34 2.77 8.55
N GLN A 161 -32.29 2.79 7.21
CA GLN A 161 -33.29 2.16 6.34
C GLN A 161 -33.40 0.65 6.62
N LEU A 162 -32.26 -0.05 6.66
CA LEU A 162 -32.22 -1.48 6.92
C LEU A 162 -32.72 -1.85 8.32
N ALA A 163 -32.42 -1.04 9.33
CA ALA A 163 -32.81 -1.34 10.70
C ALA A 163 -34.28 -1.01 10.99
N ASP A 164 -34.80 0.12 10.49
CA ASP A 164 -36.09 0.65 10.95
C ASP A 164 -37.20 0.61 9.89
N GLN A 165 -36.88 0.36 8.61
CA GLN A 165 -37.86 0.45 7.51
C GLN A 165 -38.01 -0.85 6.71
N GLU A 166 -36.94 -1.63 6.54
CA GLU A 166 -36.96 -2.87 5.79
C GLU A 166 -37.10 -4.09 6.73
N PRO A 167 -38.06 -4.99 6.51
CA PRO A 167 -38.12 -6.24 7.27
C PRO A 167 -37.11 -7.26 6.71
N GLY A 168 -36.51 -8.05 7.58
CA GLY A 168 -35.68 -9.20 7.17
C GLY A 168 -34.64 -9.61 8.21
N PRO A 169 -33.88 -10.69 7.93
CA PRO A 169 -32.91 -11.24 8.88
C PRO A 169 -31.85 -10.23 9.33
N LEU A 170 -31.41 -9.34 8.43
CA LEU A 170 -30.45 -8.29 8.76
C LEU A 170 -31.07 -7.21 9.65
N ALA A 171 -32.34 -6.86 9.45
CA ALA A 171 -33.05 -5.92 10.31
C ALA A 171 -33.19 -6.46 11.74
N ASP A 172 -33.51 -7.76 11.88
CA ASP A 172 -33.57 -8.42 13.18
C ASP A 172 -32.21 -8.43 13.89
N GLN A 173 -31.13 -8.69 13.14
CA GLN A 173 -29.76 -8.64 13.66
C GLN A 173 -29.37 -7.24 14.10
N LEU A 174 -29.68 -6.21 13.30
CA LEU A 174 -29.41 -4.81 13.61
C LEU A 174 -30.17 -4.33 14.85
N ASN A 175 -31.39 -4.81 15.07
CA ASN A 175 -32.19 -4.48 16.24
C ASN A 175 -31.91 -5.36 17.47
N SER A 176 -31.01 -6.34 17.37
CA SER A 176 -30.60 -7.14 18.51
C SER A 176 -29.96 -6.27 19.60
N VAL A 177 -30.26 -6.58 20.86
CA VAL A 177 -29.79 -5.83 22.04
C VAL A 177 -28.89 -6.68 22.92
N ALA A 178 -27.95 -6.05 23.59
CA ALA A 178 -27.04 -6.72 24.51
C ALA A 178 -27.82 -7.29 25.70
N PRO A 179 -27.49 -8.51 26.18
CA PRO A 179 -28.16 -9.10 27.33
C PRO A 179 -28.11 -8.23 28.59
N ALA A 180 -27.01 -7.48 28.76
CA ALA A 180 -26.76 -6.64 29.92
C ALA A 180 -27.35 -5.22 29.80
N SER A 181 -27.80 -4.80 28.61
CA SER A 181 -28.25 -3.44 28.36
C SER A 181 -29.26 -3.39 27.21
N ARG A 182 -30.50 -2.97 27.52
CA ARG A 182 -31.55 -2.78 26.50
C ARG A 182 -31.32 -1.56 25.60
N THR A 183 -30.38 -0.69 25.95
CA THR A 183 -30.04 0.51 25.16
C THR A 183 -28.85 0.27 24.22
N THR A 184 -28.13 -0.84 24.39
CA THR A 184 -26.99 -1.22 23.55
C THR A 184 -27.47 -2.18 22.47
N SER A 185 -27.78 -1.66 21.29
CA SER A 185 -28.20 -2.44 20.12
C SER A 185 -27.10 -2.52 19.07
N ALA A 186 -27.17 -3.52 18.17
CA ALA A 186 -26.20 -3.64 17.07
C ALA A 186 -26.20 -2.40 16.16
N LYS A 187 -27.39 -1.89 15.83
CA LYS A 187 -27.56 -0.67 15.01
C LYS A 187 -26.94 0.56 15.65
N ARG A 188 -27.08 0.72 16.98
CA ARG A 188 -26.46 1.81 17.72
C ARG A 188 -24.94 1.69 17.70
N LEU A 189 -24.41 0.52 18.06
CA LEU A 189 -22.96 0.29 18.09
C LEU A 189 -22.30 0.48 16.72
N LEU A 190 -22.94 -0.01 15.66
CA LEU A 190 -22.47 0.17 14.29
C LEU A 190 -22.59 1.64 13.86
N GLY A 191 -23.71 2.30 14.15
CA GLY A 191 -23.94 3.72 13.87
C GLY A 191 -22.87 4.62 14.46
N GLU A 192 -22.50 4.42 15.73
CA GLU A 192 -21.45 5.17 16.43
C GLU A 192 -20.05 5.00 15.82
N ARG A 193 -19.83 3.95 15.03
CA ARG A 193 -18.53 3.54 14.47
C ARG A 193 -18.38 3.78 12.97
N LEU A 194 -19.41 4.31 12.30
CA LEU A 194 -19.35 4.55 10.85
C LEU A 194 -18.17 5.48 10.46
N ALA A 195 -17.81 6.46 11.29
CA ALA A 195 -16.65 7.30 11.03
C ALA A 195 -15.35 6.50 10.90
N SER A 196 -15.14 5.48 11.75
CA SER A 196 -13.97 4.60 11.65
C SER A 196 -13.93 3.81 10.35
N LEU A 197 -15.10 3.46 9.78
CA LEU A 197 -15.17 2.79 8.48
C LEU A 197 -14.81 3.76 7.36
N VAL A 198 -15.37 4.97 7.36
CA VAL A 198 -15.08 5.98 6.33
C VAL A 198 -13.58 6.33 6.34
N LEU A 199 -13.02 6.65 7.51
CA LEU A 199 -11.59 7.00 7.65
C LEU A 199 -10.66 5.88 7.15
N ALA A 200 -11.08 4.63 7.33
CA ALA A 200 -10.25 3.48 6.97
C ALA A 200 -10.44 3.01 5.52
N LEU A 201 -11.58 3.31 4.88
CA LEU A 201 -11.90 2.86 3.53
C LEU A 201 -11.67 3.93 2.47
N ASP A 202 -11.86 5.20 2.82
CA ASP A 202 -11.70 6.32 1.90
C ASP A 202 -10.26 6.82 1.92
N GLN A 203 -9.46 6.27 1.01
CA GLN A 203 -8.03 6.59 0.87
C GLN A 203 -7.79 7.91 0.13
N GLN A 204 -8.83 8.59 -0.34
CA GLN A 204 -8.71 9.90 -1.00
C GLN A 204 -8.66 11.05 0.03
N LEU A 205 -9.10 10.80 1.26
CA LEU A 205 -9.12 11.80 2.32
C LEU A 205 -7.70 12.10 2.82
N THR A 206 -7.36 13.38 2.87
CA THR A 206 -6.16 13.83 3.58
C THR A 206 -6.50 13.95 5.07
N ILE A 207 -5.95 13.09 5.92
CA ILE A 207 -6.31 13.00 7.34
C ILE A 207 -5.13 13.44 8.21
N TRP A 208 -5.42 14.29 9.21
CA TRP A 208 -4.48 14.57 10.29
C TRP A 208 -4.94 13.91 11.59
N HIS A 209 -4.03 13.17 12.23
CA HIS A 209 -4.31 12.51 13.50
C HIS A 209 -3.72 13.33 14.64
N CYS A 210 -4.57 13.76 15.58
CA CYS A 210 -4.12 14.54 16.72
C CYS A 210 -3.17 13.72 17.60
N PRO A 211 -1.91 14.15 17.80
CA PRO A 211 -1.00 13.46 18.70
C PRO A 211 -1.58 13.41 20.11
N PRO A 212 -1.55 12.27 20.82
CA PRO A 212 -2.11 12.18 22.18
C PRO A 212 -1.59 13.25 23.14
N ALA A 213 -0.32 13.64 23.03
CA ALA A 213 0.29 14.71 23.82
C ALA A 213 -0.37 16.09 23.68
N ARG A 214 -1.17 16.32 22.63
CA ARG A 214 -1.95 17.54 22.39
C ARG A 214 -3.34 17.49 23.03
N MET A 215 -3.75 16.34 23.59
CA MET A 215 -5.04 16.11 24.26
C MET A 215 -4.81 15.89 25.77
N PRO A 216 -4.84 16.94 26.61
CA PRO A 216 -4.45 16.82 28.02
C PRO A 216 -5.43 16.02 28.87
N GLY A 217 -6.68 15.84 28.42
CA GLY A 217 -7.66 14.98 29.07
C GLY A 217 -7.62 13.53 28.60
N ALA A 218 -6.89 13.22 27.52
CA ALA A 218 -6.87 11.88 26.94
C ALA A 218 -6.10 10.89 27.82
N GLN A 219 -6.63 9.67 27.91
CA GLN A 219 -5.95 8.55 28.54
C GLN A 219 -4.91 7.96 27.57
N GLN A 220 -3.64 8.19 27.88
CA GLN A 220 -2.52 7.80 27.02
C GLN A 220 -1.92 6.45 27.44
N LEU A 221 -1.54 5.67 26.44
CA LEU A 221 -0.67 4.50 26.63
C LEU A 221 0.79 4.95 26.72
N ALA A 222 1.59 4.19 27.46
CA ALA A 222 3.04 4.37 27.42
C ALA A 222 3.56 4.10 26.00
N SER A 223 4.51 4.90 25.52
CA SER A 223 5.03 4.82 24.14
C SER A 223 5.52 3.43 23.75
N GLN A 224 6.09 2.69 24.70
CA GLN A 224 6.54 1.31 24.49
C GLN A 224 5.39 0.32 24.24
N ASP A 225 4.27 0.47 24.97
CA ASP A 225 3.10 -0.41 24.83
C ASP A 225 2.34 -0.07 23.53
N LEU A 226 2.27 1.22 23.17
CA LEU A 226 1.73 1.66 21.89
C LEU A 226 2.54 1.10 20.71
N ALA A 227 3.88 1.23 20.76
CA ALA A 227 4.76 0.68 19.73
C ALA A 227 4.66 -0.85 19.63
N ALA A 228 4.52 -1.55 20.76
CA ALA A 228 4.33 -3.00 20.78
C ALA A 228 2.99 -3.42 20.15
N LEU A 229 1.89 -2.72 20.48
CA LEU A 229 0.60 -2.94 19.84
C LEU A 229 0.67 -2.67 18.33
N GLU A 230 1.29 -1.57 17.92
CA GLU A 230 1.42 -1.19 16.50
C GLU A 230 2.23 -2.23 15.71
N ALA A 231 3.35 -2.71 16.27
CA ALA A 231 4.14 -3.77 15.65
C ALA A 231 3.35 -5.07 15.48
N LEU A 232 2.58 -5.48 16.49
CA LEU A 232 1.74 -6.68 16.42
C LEU A 232 0.58 -6.54 15.43
N ARG A 233 -0.04 -5.35 15.36
CA ARG A 233 -1.07 -5.04 14.35
C ARG A 233 -0.51 -5.11 12.94
N ALA A 234 0.63 -4.46 12.70
CA ALA A 234 1.29 -4.46 11.39
C ALA A 234 1.70 -5.87 10.96
N ALA A 235 2.29 -6.64 11.90
CA ALA A 235 2.64 -8.04 11.64
C ALA A 235 1.39 -8.90 11.35
N TYR A 236 0.30 -8.72 12.10
CA TYR A 236 -0.93 -9.46 11.83
C TYR A 236 -1.55 -9.07 10.48
N ALA A 237 -1.58 -7.78 10.14
CA ALA A 237 -2.06 -7.30 8.84
C ALA A 237 -1.23 -7.84 7.67
N GLN A 238 0.09 -8.01 7.85
CA GLN A 238 0.99 -8.49 6.81
C GLN A 238 0.96 -10.01 6.62
N TYR A 239 0.91 -10.77 7.72
CA TYR A 239 1.14 -12.22 7.68
C TYR A 239 -0.10 -13.06 7.99
N ASN A 240 -1.16 -12.45 8.51
CA ASN A 240 -2.37 -13.13 9.02
C ASN A 240 -2.06 -14.33 9.93
N ASP A 241 -1.01 -14.22 10.76
CA ASP A 241 -0.53 -15.30 11.63
C ASP A 241 -1.39 -15.37 12.92
N PRO A 242 -2.06 -16.51 13.20
CA PRO A 242 -2.83 -16.70 14.43
C PRO A 242 -2.01 -16.52 15.72
N LEU A 243 -0.71 -16.82 15.70
CA LEU A 243 0.16 -16.62 16.85
C LEU A 243 0.40 -15.13 17.12
N VAL A 244 0.58 -14.33 16.07
CA VAL A 244 0.67 -12.86 16.20
C VAL A 244 -0.64 -12.30 16.71
N ARG A 245 -1.78 -12.79 16.21
CA ARG A 245 -3.11 -12.42 16.71
C ARG A 245 -3.27 -12.72 18.20
N SER A 246 -2.92 -13.92 18.63
CA SER A 246 -2.98 -14.33 20.03
C SER A 246 -2.11 -13.44 20.93
N ARG A 247 -0.91 -13.06 20.47
CA ARG A 247 -0.02 -12.13 21.20
C ARG A 247 -0.61 -10.73 21.28
N PHE A 248 -1.21 -10.23 20.20
CA PHE A 248 -1.92 -8.95 20.18
C PHE A 248 -3.06 -8.95 21.19
N ASP A 249 -3.95 -9.94 21.13
CA ASP A 249 -5.11 -10.05 22.00
C ASP A 249 -4.70 -10.14 23.49
N ALA A 250 -3.63 -10.89 23.79
CA ALA A 250 -3.09 -11.00 25.14
C ALA A 250 -2.53 -9.66 25.67
N LEU A 251 -1.76 -8.94 24.85
CA LEU A 251 -1.22 -7.63 25.21
C LEU A 251 -2.34 -6.60 25.40
N ALA A 252 -3.26 -6.51 24.45
CA ALA A 252 -4.41 -5.61 24.51
C ALA A 252 -5.28 -5.86 25.75
N ALA A 253 -5.60 -7.13 26.03
CA ALA A 253 -6.41 -7.48 27.19
C ALA A 253 -5.71 -7.14 28.52
N ARG A 254 -4.38 -7.27 28.59
CA ARG A 254 -3.60 -6.83 29.76
C ARG A 254 -3.70 -5.31 29.93
N LEU A 255 -3.45 -4.54 28.88
CA LEU A 255 -3.44 -3.07 28.93
C LEU A 255 -4.81 -2.49 29.26
N LEU A 256 -5.89 -3.06 28.70
CA LEU A 256 -7.26 -2.67 29.03
C LEU A 256 -7.56 -2.86 30.53
N ARG A 257 -7.19 -4.02 31.11
CA ARG A 257 -7.36 -4.27 32.55
C ARG A 257 -6.55 -3.32 33.42
N GLU A 258 -5.32 -3.01 33.02
CA GLU A 258 -4.46 -2.06 33.75
C GLU A 258 -5.06 -0.65 33.73
N MET A 259 -5.71 -0.27 32.64
CA MET A 259 -6.37 1.03 32.49
C MET A 259 -7.69 1.12 33.25
N ASP A 260 -8.48 0.05 33.28
CA ASP A 260 -9.70 -0.03 34.10
C ASP A 260 -9.40 -0.05 35.61
N ALA A 261 -8.23 -0.59 36.00
CA ALA A 261 -7.80 -0.66 37.39
C ALA A 261 -7.08 0.62 37.89
N ALA A 262 -6.66 1.51 36.97
CA ALA A 262 -5.95 2.73 37.33
C ALA A 262 -6.95 3.76 37.91
N PRO A 263 -6.69 4.33 39.11
CA PRO A 263 -7.51 5.41 39.62
C PRO A 263 -7.40 6.63 38.69
N VAL A 264 -8.54 7.27 38.38
CA VAL A 264 -8.62 8.51 37.59
C VAL A 264 -7.62 9.52 38.16
N ARG A 265 -6.52 9.76 37.44
CA ARG A 265 -5.45 10.65 37.89
C ARG A 265 -5.91 12.10 37.64
N PRO A 266 -5.90 13.00 38.65
CA PRO A 266 -6.24 14.40 38.41
C PRO A 266 -5.16 15.07 37.54
N PRO A 267 -5.53 16.08 36.72
CA PRO A 267 -4.65 16.70 35.75
C PRO A 267 -3.69 17.68 36.43
N SER A 268 -2.61 17.17 37.02
CA SER A 268 -1.52 18.01 37.58
C SER A 268 -0.30 17.15 37.95
N ALA A 269 0.39 16.57 36.97
CA ALA A 269 1.77 16.07 37.16
C ALA A 269 2.46 15.78 35.82
N VAL A 270 2.50 16.74 34.90
CA VAL A 270 3.40 16.70 33.73
C VAL A 270 4.27 17.96 33.77
N ALA A 271 5.05 18.08 34.84
CA ALA A 271 6.04 19.15 34.97
C ALA A 271 7.16 18.67 35.90
N ALA A 272 7.96 17.71 35.44
CA ALA A 272 9.37 17.55 35.77
C ALA A 272 9.86 16.19 35.24
N GLU A 273 10.45 16.18 34.05
CA GLU A 273 11.67 15.41 33.74
C GLU A 273 12.09 15.70 32.30
N GLN A 274 12.73 16.86 32.12
CA GLN A 274 13.66 17.08 31.02
C GLN A 274 15.04 17.32 31.63
N ARG A 275 15.97 16.40 31.40
CA ARG A 275 17.40 16.67 31.50
C ARG A 275 18.07 16.28 30.18
N PRO A 276 18.94 17.13 29.62
CA PRO A 276 19.60 16.90 28.34
C PRO A 276 20.86 16.06 28.53
N LEU A 277 21.17 15.18 27.57
CA LEU A 277 22.50 14.58 27.45
C LEU A 277 23.28 15.26 26.32
N SER A 278 24.41 15.83 26.74
CA SER A 278 25.41 16.56 25.95
C SER A 278 26.19 15.62 25.04
N ILE A 279 26.48 16.15 23.84
CA ILE A 279 27.44 15.64 22.86
C ILE A 279 28.88 15.81 23.41
N SER A 280 29.78 14.86 23.13
CA SER A 280 31.21 15.16 22.99
C SER A 280 31.90 14.22 21.99
N SER A 281 32.66 14.84 21.11
CA SER A 281 33.56 14.33 20.09
C SER A 281 34.80 13.59 20.64
N ALA A 282 35.35 12.66 19.85
CA ALA A 282 36.80 12.49 19.71
C ALA A 282 37.15 11.75 18.40
N ALA A 283 37.98 12.39 17.58
CA ALA A 283 38.68 11.82 16.44
C ALA A 283 40.18 11.76 16.75
N ALA A 284 40.85 10.66 16.38
CA ALA A 284 42.28 10.53 16.04
C ALA A 284 42.56 9.03 15.77
N ALA A 285 42.80 8.60 14.52
CA ALA A 285 44.09 8.60 13.81
C ALA A 285 45.10 7.57 14.35
N ILE A 286 45.28 6.46 13.63
CA ILE A 286 46.58 5.76 13.50
C ILE A 286 46.72 5.29 12.06
N SER A 287 47.81 5.72 11.43
CA SER A 287 48.34 5.26 10.15
C SER A 287 49.51 4.31 10.41
N SER A 288 49.67 3.26 9.61
CA SER A 288 50.99 2.75 9.26
C SER A 288 50.97 2.00 7.93
N SER A 289 52.10 2.13 7.23
CA SER A 289 52.33 1.92 5.80
C SER A 289 52.98 0.57 5.48
N GLY A 290 52.96 0.20 4.19
CA GLY A 290 53.86 -0.78 3.55
C GLY A 290 53.12 -2.03 3.05
N LEU A 291 53.29 -2.57 1.85
CA LEU A 291 54.30 -2.42 0.79
C LEU A 291 53.63 -2.82 -0.54
N ARG A 292 54.01 -2.20 -1.67
CA ARG A 292 53.67 -2.67 -3.02
C ARG A 292 54.64 -3.76 -3.47
N LEU A 293 54.12 -4.82 -4.10
CA LEU A 293 54.85 -5.62 -5.07
C LEU A 293 53.94 -5.89 -6.27
N GLY A 294 54.51 -5.72 -7.46
CA GLY A 294 53.81 -5.65 -8.73
C GLY A 294 53.25 -6.98 -9.22
N GLY A 295 52.27 -6.85 -10.11
CA GLY A 295 51.69 -7.94 -10.89
C GLY A 295 50.75 -7.33 -11.91
N ILE A 296 51.07 -7.57 -13.18
CA ILE A 296 50.34 -7.24 -14.41
C ILE A 296 48.82 -7.15 -14.17
N SER A 297 48.23 -5.97 -14.40
CA SER A 297 46.79 -5.75 -14.22
C SER A 297 45.96 -6.66 -15.14
N PRO A 298 45.09 -7.53 -14.58
CA PRO A 298 43.91 -7.96 -15.30
C PRO A 298 43.01 -6.73 -15.48
N VAL A 299 42.21 -6.70 -16.54
CA VAL A 299 41.15 -5.70 -16.76
C VAL A 299 40.42 -5.50 -15.43
N ALA A 300 40.46 -4.29 -14.87
CA ALA A 300 39.90 -4.02 -13.55
C ALA A 300 38.43 -4.46 -13.55
N ALA A 301 38.08 -5.37 -12.64
CA ALA A 301 36.70 -5.84 -12.51
C ALA A 301 35.78 -4.63 -12.33
N THR A 302 34.68 -4.63 -13.07
CA THR A 302 33.62 -3.62 -12.92
C THR A 302 33.08 -3.65 -11.48
N ASP A 303 32.53 -2.52 -11.01
CA ASP A 303 31.95 -2.46 -9.65
C ASP A 303 30.80 -3.47 -9.52
N ALA A 304 30.02 -3.67 -10.59
CA ALA A 304 29.02 -4.73 -10.71
C ALA A 304 29.60 -6.13 -10.49
N ALA A 305 30.67 -6.50 -11.20
CA ALA A 305 31.30 -7.81 -11.04
C ALA A 305 31.85 -8.03 -9.63
N ALA A 306 32.42 -6.97 -9.02
CA ALA A 306 32.93 -7.04 -7.65
C ALA A 306 31.79 -7.19 -6.62
N GLN A 307 30.66 -6.49 -6.80
CA GLN A 307 29.48 -6.63 -5.95
C GLN A 307 28.82 -8.00 -6.11
N ALA A 308 28.76 -8.52 -7.34
CA ALA A 308 28.23 -9.84 -7.59
C ALA A 308 29.09 -10.94 -6.94
N ALA A 309 30.42 -10.79 -6.98
CA ALA A 309 31.33 -11.69 -6.26
C ALA A 309 31.12 -11.68 -4.73
N ARG A 310 30.63 -10.57 -4.16
CA ARG A 310 30.24 -10.47 -2.75
C ARG A 310 28.80 -10.93 -2.46
N GLY A 311 28.03 -11.24 -3.50
CA GLY A 311 26.60 -11.55 -3.40
C GLY A 311 25.72 -10.34 -3.10
N GLU A 312 26.22 -9.12 -3.30
CA GLU A 312 25.49 -7.86 -3.06
C GLU A 312 24.65 -7.43 -4.27
N LEU A 313 25.07 -7.81 -5.48
CA LEU A 313 24.31 -7.65 -6.73
C LEU A 313 24.03 -9.04 -7.32
N VAL A 314 22.76 -9.34 -7.57
CA VAL A 314 22.36 -10.54 -8.33
C VAL A 314 21.74 -10.08 -9.63
N PHE A 315 22.28 -10.52 -10.76
CA PHE A 315 21.80 -10.08 -12.07
C PHE A 315 21.28 -11.28 -12.87
N GLY A 316 19.98 -11.30 -13.19
CA GLY A 316 19.37 -12.36 -14.00
C GLY A 316 19.15 -11.95 -15.46
N CYS A 317 19.26 -12.92 -16.37
CA CYS A 317 18.93 -12.77 -17.79
C CYS A 317 17.91 -13.83 -18.21
N MET A 318 16.69 -13.41 -18.55
CA MET A 318 15.62 -14.34 -18.93
C MET A 318 15.76 -14.73 -20.40
N THR A 319 15.77 -16.03 -20.69
CA THR A 319 15.88 -16.52 -22.06
C THR A 319 15.05 -17.79 -22.33
N HIS A 320 14.41 -17.84 -23.49
CA HIS A 320 13.74 -19.04 -24.03
C HIS A 320 14.38 -19.49 -25.35
N VAL A 321 15.51 -18.88 -25.72
CA VAL A 321 16.35 -19.19 -26.89
C VAL A 321 17.82 -19.16 -26.49
N PRO A 322 18.75 -19.64 -27.35
CA PRO A 322 20.17 -19.41 -27.14
C PRO A 322 20.49 -17.91 -27.07
N LEU A 323 21.40 -17.53 -26.16
CA LEU A 323 21.82 -16.13 -26.02
C LEU A 323 22.50 -15.67 -27.32
N PRO A 324 22.13 -14.50 -27.87
CA PRO A 324 22.65 -14.02 -29.15
C PRO A 324 24.10 -13.53 -29.05
N VAL A 325 24.55 -13.20 -27.84
CA VAL A 325 25.88 -12.71 -27.48
C VAL A 325 26.32 -13.31 -26.14
N LYS A 326 27.63 -13.26 -25.85
CA LYS A 326 28.13 -13.65 -24.53
C LYS A 326 27.74 -12.57 -23.50
N PHE A 327 26.99 -12.97 -22.47
CA PHE A 327 26.72 -12.13 -21.31
C PHE A 327 27.90 -12.17 -20.32
N PRO A 328 28.08 -11.12 -19.49
CA PRO A 328 29.11 -11.12 -18.45
C PRO A 328 28.95 -12.30 -17.49
N ASP A 329 30.05 -12.83 -16.98
CA ASP A 329 30.04 -14.06 -16.17
C ASP A 329 29.22 -13.92 -14.86
N HIS A 330 29.01 -12.69 -14.38
CA HIS A 330 28.18 -12.40 -13.20
C HIS A 330 26.68 -12.28 -13.49
N VAL A 331 26.27 -12.30 -14.77
CA VAL A 331 24.86 -12.30 -15.17
C VAL A 331 24.40 -13.75 -15.34
N LEU A 332 23.40 -14.14 -14.57
CA LEU A 332 22.87 -15.49 -14.46
C LEU A 332 21.78 -15.72 -15.52
N PRO A 333 22.03 -16.50 -16.59
CA PRO A 333 21.00 -16.80 -17.57
C PRO A 333 20.01 -17.82 -17.00
N ILE A 334 18.73 -17.48 -17.00
CA ILE A 334 17.64 -18.36 -16.57
C ILE A 334 16.89 -18.84 -17.81
N TYR A 335 16.94 -20.15 -18.04
CA TYR A 335 16.41 -20.80 -19.22
C TYR A 335 14.95 -21.21 -19.01
N LEU A 336 14.12 -20.87 -19.99
CA LEU A 336 12.67 -21.09 -20.02
C LEU A 336 12.28 -21.93 -21.24
N GLY A 337 11.11 -22.58 -21.18
CA GLY A 337 10.56 -23.36 -22.28
C GLY A 337 11.51 -24.43 -22.79
N GLU A 338 11.60 -24.57 -24.12
CA GLU A 338 12.42 -25.58 -24.80
C GLU A 338 13.93 -25.32 -24.73
N SER A 339 14.37 -24.14 -24.25
CA SER A 339 15.80 -23.84 -24.12
C SER A 339 16.42 -24.34 -22.81
N GLN A 340 15.64 -24.94 -21.94
CA GLN A 340 16.13 -25.55 -20.70
C GLN A 340 17.01 -26.77 -21.02
N HIS A 341 18.14 -26.93 -20.31
CA HIS A 341 19.08 -28.04 -20.50
C HIS A 341 19.87 -28.37 -19.23
N ASP A 342 20.45 -29.57 -19.17
CA ASP A 342 21.17 -30.04 -17.99
C ASP A 342 22.38 -29.14 -17.69
N GLY A 343 22.58 -28.84 -16.40
CA GLY A 343 23.67 -27.99 -15.93
C GLY A 343 23.43 -26.48 -16.05
N ALA A 344 22.27 -26.06 -16.57
CA ALA A 344 21.86 -24.66 -16.59
C ALA A 344 20.94 -24.28 -15.42
N LEU A 345 20.76 -22.98 -15.18
CA LEU A 345 19.71 -22.48 -14.29
C LEU A 345 18.37 -22.52 -15.04
N ASN A 346 17.58 -23.57 -14.81
CA ASN A 346 16.31 -23.76 -15.52
C ASN A 346 15.10 -23.39 -14.67
N LEU A 347 14.01 -22.99 -15.33
CA LEU A 347 12.70 -22.85 -14.70
C LEU A 347 12.26 -24.13 -13.98
N ARG A 348 12.45 -25.31 -14.59
CA ARG A 348 12.07 -26.61 -14.01
C ARG A 348 12.78 -26.94 -12.69
N ASP A 349 13.93 -26.32 -12.42
CA ASP A 349 14.70 -26.57 -11.21
C ASP A 349 14.43 -25.52 -10.12
N LEU A 350 14.08 -24.29 -10.55
CA LEU A 350 13.92 -23.14 -9.66
C LEU A 350 12.45 -22.86 -9.28
N ALA A 351 11.51 -23.18 -10.18
CA ALA A 351 10.07 -22.98 -9.98
C ALA A 351 9.27 -24.01 -10.83
N PRO A 352 9.38 -25.32 -10.53
CA PRO A 352 8.82 -26.41 -11.33
C PRO A 352 7.31 -26.30 -11.58
N GLU A 353 6.57 -25.78 -10.61
CA GLU A 353 5.12 -25.57 -10.67
C GLU A 353 4.69 -24.64 -11.81
N TRP A 354 5.60 -23.79 -12.29
CA TRP A 354 5.35 -22.82 -13.34
C TRP A 354 5.63 -23.34 -14.75
N VAL A 355 6.32 -24.47 -14.90
CA VAL A 355 6.70 -25.04 -16.21
C VAL A 355 5.51 -25.18 -17.17
N PRO A 356 4.33 -25.70 -16.76
CA PRO A 356 3.18 -25.83 -17.66
C PRO A 356 2.63 -24.50 -18.16
N TYR A 357 2.91 -23.40 -17.46
CA TYR A 357 2.33 -22.09 -17.71
C TYR A 357 3.24 -21.16 -18.52
N HIS A 358 4.44 -21.61 -18.92
CA HIS A 358 5.35 -20.83 -19.78
C HIS A 358 4.70 -20.24 -21.04
N PRO A 359 3.83 -20.96 -21.77
CA PRO A 359 3.17 -20.39 -22.95
C PRO A 359 2.28 -19.17 -22.67
N ILE A 360 1.73 -19.03 -21.45
CA ILE A 360 0.74 -17.98 -21.12
C ILE A 360 1.27 -16.90 -20.17
N VAL A 361 2.35 -17.18 -19.43
CA VAL A 361 3.01 -16.22 -18.53
C VAL A 361 4.35 -15.72 -19.11
N GLY A 362 4.95 -16.46 -20.05
CA GLY A 362 6.12 -16.03 -20.81
C GLY A 362 7.36 -15.76 -19.94
N GLY A 363 8.06 -14.67 -20.26
CA GLY A 363 9.35 -14.30 -19.64
C GLY A 363 9.28 -14.01 -18.14
N MET A 364 8.10 -13.62 -17.63
CA MET A 364 7.90 -13.30 -16.22
C MET A 364 8.24 -14.50 -15.31
N LEU A 365 8.07 -15.73 -15.79
CA LEU A 365 8.45 -16.93 -15.02
C LEU A 365 9.93 -17.00 -14.68
N GLY A 366 10.80 -16.42 -15.52
CA GLY A 366 12.21 -16.30 -15.20
C GLY A 366 12.47 -15.39 -13.99
N ASN A 367 11.62 -14.38 -13.78
CA ASN A 367 11.71 -13.53 -12.59
C ASN A 367 11.24 -14.26 -11.32
N PHE A 368 10.23 -15.13 -11.40
CA PHE A 368 9.82 -15.97 -10.28
C PHE A 368 10.93 -16.97 -9.91
N ALA A 369 11.52 -17.62 -10.91
CA ALA A 369 12.69 -18.48 -10.73
C ALA A 369 13.89 -17.72 -10.14
N LEU A 370 14.18 -16.51 -10.63
CA LEU A 370 15.25 -15.66 -10.09
C LEU A 370 14.99 -15.30 -8.63
N ARG A 371 13.75 -14.95 -8.28
CA ARG A 371 13.35 -14.67 -6.90
C ARG A 371 13.62 -15.85 -5.99
N ASN A 372 13.22 -17.06 -6.39
CA ASN A 372 13.49 -18.28 -5.62
C ASN A 372 14.99 -18.54 -5.45
N LEU A 373 15.78 -18.32 -6.50
CA LEU A 373 17.24 -18.43 -6.45
C LEU A 373 17.85 -17.42 -5.46
N ILE A 374 17.46 -16.15 -5.53
CA ILE A 374 17.97 -15.10 -4.63
C ILE A 374 17.66 -15.42 -3.17
N LEU A 375 16.42 -15.80 -2.87
CA LEU A 375 16.00 -16.15 -1.51
C LEU A 375 16.76 -17.36 -0.96
N ARG A 376 17.12 -18.31 -1.82
CA ARG A 376 17.85 -19.52 -1.43
C ARG A 376 19.36 -19.30 -1.27
N GLU A 377 19.97 -18.56 -2.20
CA GLU A 377 21.44 -18.58 -2.37
C GLU A 377 22.11 -17.22 -2.16
N TYR A 378 21.36 -16.12 -2.18
CA TYR A 378 21.91 -14.76 -2.12
C TYR A 378 21.28 -13.92 -1.00
N PRO A 379 21.41 -14.33 0.29
CA PRO A 379 20.80 -13.62 1.42
C PRO A 379 21.39 -12.22 1.67
N LYS A 380 22.51 -11.88 1.01
CA LYS A 380 23.18 -10.57 1.10
C LYS A 380 22.83 -9.63 -0.06
N ALA A 381 21.94 -10.04 -0.96
CA ALA A 381 21.57 -9.23 -2.11
C ALA A 381 21.03 -7.88 -1.65
N GLN A 382 21.67 -6.80 -2.11
CA GLN A 382 21.26 -5.42 -1.89
C GLN A 382 20.59 -4.85 -3.15
N ARG A 383 21.01 -5.32 -4.33
CA ARG A 383 20.44 -4.94 -5.63
C ARG A 383 20.18 -6.15 -6.49
N VAL A 384 19.12 -6.06 -7.30
CA VAL A 384 18.77 -7.07 -8.30
C VAL A 384 18.76 -6.41 -9.66
N GLY A 385 19.57 -6.95 -10.57
CA GLY A 385 19.57 -6.58 -11.98
C GLY A 385 18.75 -7.60 -12.79
N VAL A 386 18.00 -7.10 -13.76
CA VAL A 386 17.15 -7.93 -14.61
C VAL A 386 17.27 -7.46 -16.05
N CYS A 387 17.52 -8.41 -16.94
CA CYS A 387 17.49 -8.21 -18.37
C CYS A 387 16.85 -9.43 -19.06
N MET A 388 16.58 -9.28 -20.35
CA MET A 388 16.21 -10.40 -21.21
C MET A 388 17.32 -10.64 -22.24
N TYR A 389 17.31 -11.82 -22.86
CA TYR A 389 18.31 -12.25 -23.84
C TYR A 389 18.65 -11.24 -24.95
N ARG A 390 17.72 -10.33 -25.29
CA ARG A 390 17.93 -9.22 -26.23
C ARG A 390 17.60 -7.83 -25.68
N LYS A 391 17.15 -7.68 -24.44
CA LYS A 391 16.69 -6.38 -23.92
C LYS A 391 17.36 -6.07 -22.59
N PHE A 392 17.89 -4.86 -22.45
CA PHE A 392 18.51 -4.41 -21.21
C PHE A 392 18.43 -2.89 -21.07
N VAL A 393 18.58 -2.40 -19.84
CA VAL A 393 18.66 -0.97 -19.56
C VAL A 393 20.11 -0.58 -19.28
N SER A 394 20.61 0.44 -19.97
CA SER A 394 21.90 1.07 -19.68
C SER A 394 21.69 2.42 -19.00
N ARG A 395 22.65 2.88 -18.19
CA ARG A 395 22.57 4.21 -17.56
C ARG A 395 22.53 5.34 -18.58
N GLU A 396 23.26 5.19 -19.68
CA GLU A 396 23.42 6.19 -20.72
C GLU A 396 22.94 5.63 -22.07
N ARG A 397 22.62 6.54 -23.00
CA ARG A 397 22.23 6.17 -24.36
C ARG A 397 23.45 5.64 -25.12
N ILE A 398 23.36 4.44 -25.70
CA ILE A 398 24.49 3.77 -26.35
C ILE A 398 24.55 4.13 -27.84
N SER A 399 23.62 3.63 -28.64
CA SER A 399 23.65 3.84 -30.10
C SER A 399 22.97 5.13 -30.53
N GLY A 400 21.93 5.55 -29.81
CA GLY A 400 21.09 6.67 -30.23
C GLY A 400 20.15 6.35 -31.41
N VAL A 401 20.12 5.10 -31.88
CA VAL A 401 19.36 4.66 -33.05
C VAL A 401 18.09 3.96 -32.59
N PRO A 402 16.89 4.57 -32.72
CA PRO A 402 15.65 3.93 -32.31
C PRO A 402 15.35 2.68 -33.14
N ALA A 403 14.69 1.69 -32.53
CA ALA A 403 14.10 0.57 -33.25
C ALA A 403 12.88 1.03 -34.08
N ASP A 404 12.72 0.50 -35.30
CA ASP A 404 11.73 0.98 -36.28
C ASP A 404 10.27 0.81 -35.82
N ASP A 405 10.01 -0.21 -35.01
CA ASP A 405 8.70 -0.63 -34.52
C ASP A 405 8.53 -0.41 -33.01
N ASN A 406 9.56 0.11 -32.33
CA ASN A 406 9.49 0.50 -30.94
C ASN A 406 10.46 1.66 -30.64
N TRP A 407 9.98 2.87 -30.88
CA TRP A 407 10.74 4.12 -30.74
C TRP A 407 11.34 4.38 -29.35
N MET A 408 10.89 3.67 -28.31
CA MET A 408 11.42 3.77 -26.94
C MET A 408 12.72 2.98 -26.74
N MET A 409 13.03 2.06 -27.64
CA MET A 409 14.24 1.23 -27.58
C MET A 409 15.27 1.73 -28.57
N ASP A 410 16.54 1.74 -28.16
CA ASP A 410 17.66 1.91 -29.07
C ASP A 410 18.22 0.56 -29.49
N VAL A 411 18.61 0.40 -30.77
CA VAL A 411 19.24 -0.84 -31.24
C VAL A 411 20.73 -0.83 -30.93
N VAL A 412 21.24 -1.93 -30.39
CA VAL A 412 22.66 -2.15 -30.11
C VAL A 412 23.12 -3.31 -30.97
N SER A 413 23.97 -2.98 -31.94
CA SER A 413 24.44 -3.89 -32.99
C SER A 413 25.89 -4.30 -32.75
N ASP A 414 26.42 -5.12 -33.67
CA ASP A 414 27.82 -5.51 -33.70
C ASP A 414 28.78 -4.28 -33.70
N ARG A 415 28.33 -3.14 -34.24
CA ARG A 415 29.10 -1.89 -34.24
C ARG A 415 29.36 -1.38 -32.82
N GLU A 416 28.33 -1.36 -31.99
CA GLU A 416 28.45 -0.88 -30.62
C GLU A 416 29.26 -1.87 -29.77
N PHE A 417 29.07 -3.18 -29.98
CA PHE A 417 29.88 -4.23 -29.33
C PHE A 417 31.37 -4.17 -29.70
N ALA A 418 31.72 -3.62 -30.86
CA ALA A 418 33.13 -3.38 -31.22
C ALA A 418 33.78 -2.26 -30.39
N SER A 419 32.98 -1.36 -29.80
CA SER A 419 33.45 -0.18 -29.06
C SER A 419 33.31 -0.31 -27.53
N GLN A 420 32.34 -1.08 -27.06
CA GLN A 420 32.01 -1.22 -25.65
C GLN A 420 31.55 -2.66 -25.38
N SER A 421 31.96 -3.25 -24.26
CA SER A 421 31.51 -4.59 -23.88
C SER A 421 30.11 -4.56 -23.27
N LEU A 422 29.38 -5.67 -23.34
CA LEU A 422 28.08 -5.79 -22.65
C LEU A 422 28.20 -5.57 -21.14
N GLU A 423 29.34 -5.94 -20.55
CA GLU A 423 29.65 -5.70 -19.14
C GLU A 423 29.66 -4.21 -18.81
N GLN A 424 30.31 -3.40 -19.65
CA GLN A 424 30.32 -1.94 -19.49
C GLN A 424 28.94 -1.33 -19.72
N MET A 425 28.14 -1.89 -20.62
CA MET A 425 26.78 -1.42 -20.93
C MET A 425 25.79 -1.70 -19.80
N LEU A 426 25.96 -2.82 -19.08
CA LEU A 426 25.10 -3.26 -17.97
C LEU A 426 25.49 -2.67 -16.61
N GLU A 427 26.62 -1.96 -16.51
CA GLU A 427 27.12 -1.40 -15.25
C GLU A 427 26.12 -0.40 -14.63
N PRO A 428 25.49 -0.73 -13.48
CA PRO A 428 24.48 0.13 -12.86
C PRO A 428 25.07 1.30 -12.06
N GLY A 429 26.39 1.34 -11.83
CA GLY A 429 27.02 2.34 -10.98
C GLY A 429 26.51 2.29 -9.54
N SER A 430 26.49 3.44 -8.87
CA SER A 430 26.13 3.54 -7.45
C SER A 430 24.66 3.92 -7.19
N GLN A 431 23.82 3.99 -8.22
CA GLN A 431 22.41 4.39 -8.06
C GLN A 431 21.58 3.22 -7.50
N ASP A 432 20.57 3.55 -6.69
CA ASP A 432 19.63 2.57 -6.15
C ASP A 432 18.78 1.91 -7.24
N PHE A 433 18.43 2.69 -8.27
CA PHE A 433 17.66 2.26 -9.42
C PHE A 433 18.38 2.61 -10.73
N VAL A 434 18.22 1.75 -11.74
CA VAL A 434 18.47 2.06 -13.15
C VAL A 434 17.31 1.48 -13.95
N VAL A 435 16.40 2.34 -14.42
CA VAL A 435 15.14 1.94 -15.06
C VAL A 435 14.98 2.62 -16.41
N GLY A 436 14.23 2.02 -17.33
CA GLY A 436 13.97 2.64 -18.64
C GLY A 436 13.24 3.98 -18.51
N ARG A 437 13.24 4.78 -19.58
CA ARG A 437 12.37 5.96 -19.65
C ARG A 437 10.90 5.54 -19.65
N THR A 438 10.04 6.39 -19.09
CA THR A 438 8.60 6.19 -19.16
C THR A 438 8.04 6.59 -20.52
N CYS A 439 6.95 5.96 -20.93
CA CYS A 439 6.09 6.42 -22.01
C CYS A 439 4.68 6.68 -21.50
N GLY A 440 3.90 7.38 -22.32
CA GLY A 440 2.46 7.52 -22.11
C GLY A 440 1.67 6.89 -23.24
N PHE A 441 0.42 6.54 -22.95
CA PHE A 441 -0.49 6.03 -23.97
C PHE A 441 -1.36 7.16 -24.52
N SER A 442 -1.57 7.17 -25.82
CA SER A 442 -2.48 8.11 -26.50
C SER A 442 -3.44 7.33 -27.39
N TYR A 443 -4.73 7.61 -27.26
CA TYR A 443 -5.76 7.06 -28.12
C TYR A 443 -6.71 8.17 -28.54
N GLY A 444 -6.99 8.29 -29.85
CA GLY A 444 -7.81 9.38 -30.38
C GLY A 444 -7.26 10.79 -30.10
N GLY A 445 -5.94 10.92 -29.89
CA GLY A 445 -5.29 12.19 -29.54
C GLY A 445 -5.42 12.60 -28.06
N GLN A 446 -5.97 11.73 -27.21
CA GLN A 446 -6.12 11.94 -25.76
C GLN A 446 -5.26 10.96 -24.98
N GLY A 447 -4.76 11.40 -23.81
CA GLY A 447 -3.99 10.53 -22.91
C GLY A 447 -4.86 9.40 -22.35
N ALA A 448 -4.42 8.15 -22.54
CA ALA A 448 -5.14 6.94 -22.16
C ALA A 448 -4.53 6.28 -20.92
N GLY A 449 -5.38 5.81 -20.01
CA GLY A 449 -4.96 4.99 -18.88
C GLY A 449 -4.65 3.55 -19.29
N TYR A 450 -4.08 2.76 -18.38
CA TYR A 450 -3.79 1.33 -18.59
C TYR A 450 -4.98 0.55 -19.12
N LEU A 451 -6.18 0.71 -18.54
CA LEU A 451 -7.35 -0.06 -18.98
C LEU A 451 -7.74 0.29 -20.42
N THR A 452 -7.80 1.58 -20.73
CA THR A 452 -8.12 2.06 -22.09
C THR A 452 -7.09 1.54 -23.08
N HIS A 453 -5.80 1.69 -22.81
CA HIS A 453 -4.74 1.20 -23.70
C HIS A 453 -4.81 -0.34 -23.84
N TYR A 454 -4.97 -1.06 -22.73
CA TYR A 454 -5.04 -2.52 -22.73
C TYR A 454 -6.23 -3.04 -23.53
N ALA A 455 -7.42 -2.44 -23.39
CA ALA A 455 -8.62 -2.83 -24.13
C ALA A 455 -8.50 -2.69 -25.66
N HIS A 456 -7.59 -1.83 -26.14
CA HIS A 456 -7.33 -1.67 -27.57
C HIS A 456 -6.31 -2.69 -28.11
N ALA A 457 -5.31 -3.05 -27.31
CA ALA A 457 -4.24 -3.96 -27.72
C ALA A 457 -4.49 -5.43 -27.34
N HIS A 458 -5.36 -5.67 -26.36
CA HIS A 458 -5.60 -6.94 -25.69
C HIS A 458 -7.06 -7.06 -25.23
N HIS A 459 -7.42 -8.18 -24.61
CA HIS A 459 -8.75 -8.39 -24.06
C HIS A 459 -8.89 -7.76 -22.67
N ALA A 460 -9.71 -6.71 -22.55
CA ALA A 460 -9.90 -5.97 -21.30
C ALA A 460 -10.25 -6.86 -20.08
N GLU A 461 -10.99 -7.94 -20.30
CA GLU A 461 -11.35 -8.90 -19.26
C GLU A 461 -10.14 -9.52 -18.54
N ASP A 462 -9.00 -9.66 -19.21
CA ASP A 462 -7.79 -10.22 -18.60
C ASP A 462 -7.24 -9.23 -17.56
N LEU A 463 -7.13 -7.95 -17.91
CA LEU A 463 -6.66 -6.92 -16.98
C LEU A 463 -7.64 -6.68 -15.83
N LEU A 464 -8.95 -6.74 -16.09
CA LEU A 464 -9.97 -6.64 -15.05
C LEU A 464 -9.88 -7.80 -14.04
N ARG A 465 -9.75 -9.04 -14.51
CA ARG A 465 -9.54 -10.22 -13.66
C ARG A 465 -8.25 -10.12 -12.87
N TYR A 466 -7.18 -9.67 -13.51
CA TYR A 466 -5.87 -9.55 -12.88
C TYR A 466 -5.85 -8.46 -11.81
N ALA A 467 -6.49 -7.32 -12.06
CA ALA A 467 -6.64 -6.24 -11.08
C ALA A 467 -7.55 -6.65 -9.90
N ALA A 468 -8.63 -7.40 -10.17
CA ALA A 468 -9.47 -7.97 -9.12
C ALA A 468 -8.65 -8.90 -8.22
N ALA A 469 -7.87 -9.82 -8.81
CA ALA A 469 -6.96 -10.69 -8.06
C ALA A 469 -5.90 -9.91 -7.28
N ALA A 470 -5.30 -8.87 -7.86
CA ALA A 470 -4.37 -7.98 -7.17
C ALA A 470 -4.99 -7.27 -5.97
N THR A 471 -6.26 -6.87 -6.09
CA THR A 471 -7.02 -6.24 -5.01
C THR A 471 -7.36 -7.26 -3.90
N GLU A 472 -7.84 -8.44 -4.28
CA GLU A 472 -8.18 -9.53 -3.33
C GLU A 472 -6.97 -10.01 -2.53
N LEU A 473 -5.79 -10.04 -3.16
CA LEU A 473 -4.53 -10.44 -2.53
C LEU A 473 -3.81 -9.28 -1.82
N GLY A 474 -4.38 -8.09 -1.78
CA GLY A 474 -3.82 -6.94 -1.08
C GLY A 474 -2.53 -6.37 -1.70
N VAL A 475 -2.29 -6.59 -2.99
CA VAL A 475 -1.14 -5.99 -3.71
C VAL A 475 -1.30 -4.46 -3.83
N PHE A 476 -2.54 -4.04 -4.10
CA PHE A 476 -2.98 -2.66 -3.96
C PHE A 476 -4.41 -2.63 -3.42
N GLY A 477 -4.78 -1.55 -2.74
CA GLY A 477 -6.11 -1.42 -2.13
C GLY A 477 -7.22 -1.20 -3.17
N LYS A 478 -8.48 -1.39 -2.77
CA LYS A 478 -9.64 -1.15 -3.64
C LYS A 478 -9.66 0.27 -4.22
N ALA A 479 -9.27 1.27 -3.42
CA ALA A 479 -9.17 2.66 -3.84
C ALA A 479 -8.05 2.90 -4.88
N GLU A 480 -7.01 2.05 -4.89
CA GLU A 480 -5.93 2.12 -5.86
C GLU A 480 -6.28 1.42 -7.19
N ALA A 481 -7.35 0.62 -7.25
CA ALA A 481 -7.73 -0.09 -8.48
C ALA A 481 -8.09 0.90 -9.60
N GLU A 482 -8.79 1.98 -9.28
CA GLU A 482 -9.07 3.04 -10.25
C GLU A 482 -7.78 3.74 -10.70
N ALA A 483 -6.87 4.07 -9.76
CA ALA A 483 -5.58 4.68 -10.08
C ALA A 483 -4.72 3.76 -10.98
N PHE A 484 -4.73 2.45 -10.73
CA PHE A 484 -4.09 1.46 -11.58
C PHE A 484 -4.65 1.48 -13.01
N PHE A 485 -5.97 1.47 -13.18
CA PHE A 485 -6.59 1.51 -14.50
C PHE A 485 -6.40 2.83 -15.23
N ASN A 486 -6.36 3.94 -14.49
CA ASN A 486 -6.22 5.30 -15.01
C ASN A 486 -4.76 5.74 -15.16
N GLU A 487 -3.78 4.94 -14.72
CA GLU A 487 -2.36 5.27 -14.84
C GLU A 487 -1.98 5.50 -16.31
N LYS A 488 -1.35 6.65 -16.58
CA LYS A 488 -0.98 7.11 -17.92
C LYS A 488 0.51 7.02 -18.17
N VAL A 489 1.31 6.82 -17.13
CA VAL A 489 2.76 6.68 -17.20
C VAL A 489 3.09 5.18 -17.16
N PHE A 490 3.95 4.73 -18.06
CA PHE A 490 4.30 3.32 -18.19
C PHE A 490 5.80 3.12 -18.32
N PHE A 491 6.37 2.22 -17.53
CA PHE A 491 7.69 1.65 -17.74
C PHE A 491 7.55 0.40 -18.59
N MET A 492 8.10 0.43 -19.80
CA MET A 492 8.19 -0.77 -20.62
C MET A 492 9.02 -1.85 -19.93
N GLY A 493 8.45 -3.05 -19.80
CA GLY A 493 9.02 -4.15 -19.03
C GLY A 493 8.82 -4.04 -17.52
N GLY A 494 8.18 -3.00 -17.00
CA GLY A 494 7.90 -2.85 -15.57
C GLY A 494 9.12 -3.09 -14.67
N VAL A 495 9.04 -4.12 -13.82
CA VAL A 495 10.14 -4.57 -12.93
C VAL A 495 10.99 -5.70 -13.53
N GLU A 496 10.79 -6.06 -14.79
CA GLU A 496 11.50 -7.12 -15.52
C GLU A 496 12.74 -6.60 -16.28
N LEU A 497 12.98 -5.29 -16.30
CA LEU A 497 14.09 -4.66 -17.01
C LEU A 497 14.67 -3.51 -16.19
N GLY A 498 15.91 -3.65 -15.74
CA GLY A 498 16.61 -2.61 -14.99
C GLY A 498 17.39 -3.15 -13.80
N VAL A 499 17.80 -2.24 -12.92
CA VAL A 499 18.42 -2.56 -11.63
C VAL A 499 17.62 -1.89 -10.52
N PHE A 500 17.38 -2.64 -9.45
CA PHE A 500 16.46 -2.28 -8.38
C PHE A 500 17.05 -2.58 -7.00
N PRO A 501 16.63 -1.90 -5.92
CA PRO A 501 16.88 -2.37 -4.57
C PRO A 501 16.27 -3.75 -4.37
N ALA A 502 17.05 -4.69 -3.83
CA ALA A 502 16.65 -6.09 -3.72
C ALA A 502 15.37 -6.27 -2.90
N GLN A 503 15.23 -5.53 -1.79
CA GLN A 503 14.03 -5.58 -0.95
C GLN A 503 12.76 -5.24 -1.74
N PHE A 504 12.79 -4.13 -2.50
CA PHE A 504 11.66 -3.72 -3.34
C PHE A 504 11.35 -4.77 -4.40
N TRP A 505 12.38 -5.21 -5.14
CA TRP A 505 12.17 -6.14 -6.25
C TRP A 505 11.63 -7.49 -5.80
N LEU A 506 12.18 -8.06 -4.71
CA LEU A 506 11.72 -9.34 -4.15
C LEU A 506 10.27 -9.27 -3.66
N GLN A 507 9.85 -8.13 -3.11
CA GLN A 507 8.47 -7.88 -2.70
C GLN A 507 7.56 -7.75 -3.93
N ALA A 508 7.92 -6.90 -4.90
CA ALA A 508 7.11 -6.65 -6.09
C ALA A 508 6.92 -7.93 -6.92
N ILE A 509 7.98 -8.70 -7.14
CA ILE A 509 7.89 -9.98 -7.86
C ILE A 509 7.08 -11.00 -7.08
N GLY A 510 7.21 -11.07 -5.75
CA GLY A 510 6.37 -11.95 -4.93
C GLY A 510 4.87 -11.60 -5.02
N GLN A 511 4.53 -10.32 -5.07
CA GLN A 511 3.15 -9.86 -5.27
C GLN A 511 2.64 -10.21 -6.67
N ILE A 512 3.43 -9.95 -7.71
CA ILE A 512 3.08 -10.30 -9.10
C ILE A 512 2.93 -11.82 -9.26
N GLU A 513 3.80 -12.60 -8.63
CA GLU A 513 3.75 -14.06 -8.64
C GLU A 513 2.45 -14.57 -8.01
N ALA A 514 2.07 -14.06 -6.84
CA ALA A 514 0.84 -14.44 -6.16
C ALA A 514 -0.42 -14.14 -7.00
N VAL A 515 -0.49 -12.95 -7.61
CA VAL A 515 -1.61 -12.56 -8.49
C VAL A 515 -1.66 -13.42 -9.74
N THR A 516 -0.51 -13.64 -10.37
CA THR A 516 -0.42 -14.50 -11.55
C THR A 516 -0.87 -15.92 -11.20
N TRP A 517 -0.43 -16.45 -10.05
CA TRP A 517 -0.78 -17.80 -9.62
C TRP A 517 -2.29 -17.91 -9.40
N TYR A 518 -2.88 -16.94 -8.71
CA TYR A 518 -4.33 -16.87 -8.53
C TYR A 518 -5.07 -16.88 -9.87
N CYS A 519 -4.64 -16.07 -10.84
CA CYS A 519 -5.29 -15.99 -12.14
C CYS A 519 -5.18 -17.28 -12.95
N VAL A 520 -4.00 -17.91 -13.03
CA VAL A 520 -3.82 -19.16 -13.79
C VAL A 520 -4.56 -20.34 -13.18
N GLN A 521 -4.74 -20.35 -11.85
CA GLN A 521 -5.50 -21.40 -11.16
C GLN A 521 -7.02 -21.20 -11.29
N ARG A 522 -7.48 -19.94 -11.31
CA ARG A 522 -8.92 -19.62 -11.28
C ARG A 522 -9.56 -19.53 -12.65
N TYR A 523 -8.83 -19.08 -13.67
CA TYR A 523 -9.39 -18.76 -14.97
C TYR A 523 -8.76 -19.63 -16.08
N ASP A 524 -9.60 -20.42 -16.76
CA ASP A 524 -9.22 -21.14 -17.99
C ASP A 524 -9.19 -20.16 -19.18
N THR A 525 -8.24 -19.22 -19.14
CA THR A 525 -8.09 -18.18 -20.17
C THR A 525 -7.36 -18.77 -21.36
N ARG A 526 -8.10 -18.99 -22.46
CA ARG A 526 -7.56 -19.53 -23.71
C ARG A 526 -7.54 -18.43 -24.77
N ARG A 527 -6.35 -18.10 -25.23
CA ARG A 527 -6.10 -17.13 -26.31
C ARG A 527 -5.17 -17.75 -27.33
N GLU A 528 -5.24 -17.26 -28.56
CA GLU A 528 -4.41 -17.75 -29.66
C GLU A 528 -3.29 -16.76 -30.01
N GLY A 529 -2.19 -17.30 -30.54
CA GLY A 529 -1.06 -16.53 -31.04
C GLY A 529 -0.52 -15.54 -30.02
N TYR A 530 -0.36 -14.28 -30.42
CA TYR A 530 0.21 -13.22 -29.58
C TYR A 530 -0.55 -13.01 -28.25
N GLN A 531 -1.87 -13.21 -28.26
CA GLN A 531 -2.73 -13.02 -27.09
C GLN A 531 -2.62 -14.17 -26.07
N ALA A 532 -1.98 -15.30 -26.41
CA ALA A 532 -1.74 -16.42 -25.49
C ALA A 532 -1.07 -15.96 -24.18
N ARG A 533 -0.25 -14.91 -24.25
CA ARG A 533 0.53 -14.36 -23.12
C ARG A 533 -0.23 -13.33 -22.28
N ALA A 534 -1.55 -13.43 -22.20
CA ALA A 534 -2.41 -12.47 -21.51
C ALA A 534 -1.89 -12.11 -20.11
N TRP A 535 -1.51 -13.11 -19.32
CA TRP A 535 -1.01 -12.89 -17.96
C TRP A 535 0.36 -12.22 -17.91
N ALA A 536 1.22 -12.44 -18.90
CA ALA A 536 2.47 -11.70 -19.03
C ALA A 536 2.21 -10.19 -19.22
N PHE A 537 1.26 -9.85 -20.10
CA PHE A 537 0.92 -8.46 -20.35
C PHE A 537 0.31 -7.79 -19.12
N CYS A 538 -0.58 -8.48 -18.39
CA CYS A 538 -1.12 -7.98 -17.13
C CYS A 538 -0.02 -7.78 -16.08
N ALA A 539 0.89 -8.75 -15.94
CA ALA A 539 2.00 -8.70 -14.99
C ALA A 539 2.94 -7.52 -15.28
N GLU A 540 3.19 -7.18 -16.56
CA GLU A 540 3.96 -6.00 -16.95
C GLU A 540 3.30 -4.69 -16.48
N ARG A 541 1.96 -4.57 -16.60
CA ARG A 541 1.22 -3.37 -16.13
C ARG A 541 1.29 -3.26 -14.61
N LEU A 542 1.08 -4.37 -13.91
CA LEU A 542 1.21 -4.40 -12.45
C LEU A 542 2.63 -4.02 -12.01
N GLY A 543 3.66 -4.60 -12.63
CA GLY A 543 5.05 -4.28 -12.35
C GLY A 543 5.37 -2.80 -12.58
N SER A 544 4.93 -2.23 -13.70
CA SER A 544 5.09 -0.79 -13.97
C SER A 544 4.40 0.07 -12.90
N TYR A 545 3.17 -0.29 -12.50
CA TYR A 545 2.44 0.44 -11.46
C TYR A 545 3.14 0.38 -10.10
N LEU A 546 3.60 -0.80 -9.68
CA LEU A 546 4.33 -0.98 -8.41
C LEU A 546 5.64 -0.18 -8.41
N LEU A 547 6.35 -0.15 -9.53
CA LEU A 547 7.56 0.66 -9.69
C LEU A 547 7.27 2.16 -9.62
N LEU A 548 6.23 2.65 -10.30
CA LEU A 548 5.82 4.05 -10.23
C LEU A 548 5.42 4.45 -8.81
N ARG A 549 4.61 3.61 -8.15
CA ARG A 549 4.20 3.82 -6.76
C ARG A 549 5.41 3.97 -5.84
N GLU A 550 6.39 3.09 -5.97
CA GLU A 550 7.61 3.13 -5.18
C GLU A 550 8.45 4.38 -5.45
N LEU A 551 8.68 4.69 -6.73
CA LEU A 551 9.50 5.82 -7.13
C LEU A 551 8.86 7.16 -6.71
N ARG A 552 7.54 7.30 -6.86
CA ARG A 552 6.78 8.47 -6.42
C ARG A 552 6.79 8.60 -4.90
N ALA A 553 6.58 7.51 -4.17
CA ALA A 553 6.56 7.53 -2.71
C ALA A 553 7.93 7.89 -2.12
N ARG A 554 9.03 7.35 -2.66
CA ARG A 554 10.38 7.59 -2.12
C ARG A 554 11.02 8.88 -2.58
N TYR A 555 10.74 9.31 -3.81
CA TYR A 555 11.49 10.39 -4.44
C TYR A 555 10.61 11.52 -4.97
N GLY A 556 9.32 11.30 -5.20
CA GLY A 556 8.42 12.28 -5.79
C GLY A 556 8.68 12.55 -7.27
N GLU A 557 7.83 13.39 -7.86
CA GLU A 557 7.95 13.88 -9.24
C GLU A 557 8.52 15.32 -9.25
N PRO A 558 9.49 15.65 -10.14
CA PRO A 558 10.12 14.79 -11.16
C PRO A 558 11.40 14.08 -10.66
N ALA A 559 11.70 14.11 -9.36
CA ALA A 559 13.02 13.73 -8.86
C ALA A 559 13.39 12.25 -9.11
N TYR A 560 12.44 11.33 -9.26
CA TYR A 560 12.76 9.95 -9.65
C TYR A 560 13.34 9.83 -11.06
N GLN A 561 13.18 10.83 -11.94
CA GLN A 561 13.68 10.77 -13.32
C GLN A 561 15.21 10.71 -13.40
N ARG A 562 15.92 11.01 -12.30
CA ARG A 562 17.38 10.82 -12.19
C ARG A 562 17.83 9.37 -12.39
N PHE A 563 16.93 8.41 -12.17
CA PHE A 563 17.17 6.97 -12.34
C PHE A 563 16.91 6.47 -13.77
N PHE A 564 16.51 7.35 -14.68
CA PHE A 564 16.23 6.98 -16.07
C PHE A 564 17.51 6.66 -16.82
N GLY A 565 17.56 5.42 -17.31
CA GLY A 565 18.47 4.93 -18.32
C GLY A 565 17.82 4.84 -19.70
N GLN A 566 18.51 4.16 -20.61
CA GLN A 566 18.02 3.86 -21.96
C GLN A 566 17.69 2.37 -22.06
N LEU A 567 16.50 2.05 -22.58
CA LEU A 567 16.16 0.69 -22.96
C LEU A 567 16.81 0.35 -24.31
N ASN A 568 17.49 -0.79 -24.39
CA ASN A 568 18.23 -1.22 -25.56
C ASN A 568 17.75 -2.57 -26.07
N LEU A 569 17.84 -2.78 -27.38
CA LEU A 569 17.54 -4.01 -28.09
C LEU A 569 18.80 -4.52 -28.80
N ILE A 570 19.27 -5.72 -28.47
CA ILE A 570 20.40 -6.35 -29.14
C ILE A 570 19.95 -6.86 -30.52
N THR A 571 20.61 -6.39 -31.58
CA THR A 571 20.37 -6.81 -32.97
C THR A 571 21.68 -7.29 -33.62
N LYS A 572 21.57 -7.93 -34.79
CA LYS A 572 22.72 -8.33 -35.61
C LYS A 572 22.79 -7.50 -36.89
N GLY A 573 23.98 -7.05 -37.27
CA GLY A 573 24.17 -6.17 -38.43
C GLY A 573 23.31 -4.90 -38.37
N ASP A 574 22.79 -4.47 -39.53
CA ASP A 574 21.97 -3.25 -39.66
C ASP A 574 20.47 -3.47 -39.35
N GLN A 575 20.10 -4.57 -38.68
CA GLN A 575 18.70 -4.82 -38.34
C GLN A 575 18.19 -3.82 -37.31
N LYS A 576 17.09 -3.15 -37.65
CA LYS A 576 16.42 -2.15 -36.80
C LYS A 576 15.05 -2.58 -36.27
N GLN A 577 14.55 -3.74 -36.70
CA GLN A 577 13.23 -4.23 -36.32
C GLN A 577 13.28 -5.08 -35.05
N TYR A 578 12.31 -4.85 -34.18
CA TYR A 578 11.95 -5.78 -33.11
C TYR A 578 11.15 -6.94 -33.70
N VAL A 579 11.83 -8.04 -34.05
CA VAL A 579 11.12 -9.28 -34.39
C VAL A 579 10.68 -9.95 -33.08
N PRO A 580 9.36 -9.99 -32.76
CA PRO A 580 8.88 -10.71 -31.59
C PRO A 580 9.25 -12.18 -31.78
N SER A 581 9.92 -12.77 -30.79
CA SER A 581 10.14 -14.21 -30.80
C SER A 581 8.78 -14.90 -30.61
N HIS A 582 8.40 -15.72 -31.60
CA HIS A 582 7.22 -16.57 -31.57
C HIS A 582 7.34 -17.66 -30.49
#